data_AF-A0A6P0Q6I0-F1
#
_entry.id   AF-A0A6P0Q6I0-F1
#
_cell.length_a   1.000
_cell.length_b   1.000
_cell.length_c   1.000
_cell.angle_alpha   90.00
_cell.angle_beta   90.00
_cell.angle_gamma   90.00
#
_symmetry.space_group_name_H-M   'P 1'
#
loop_
_entity.id
_entity.type
_entity.pdbx_description
1 polymer ?
#
loop_
_entity_poly.entity_id
_entity_poly.type
_entity_poly.pdbx_seq_one_letter_code
_entity_poly.pdbx_strand_id
1 'polypeptide(L)' 'ATLRLRNMTEVLSHWNTYVPNGAYLTQRGGTFLFDSQGKLLYQYRDCGLLGFAQNMSRPLSFLLD' A
#
# COMPACT_ATOMS: atom_id res chain seq x y z
N ALA A 1 -11.53 -14.17 18.45
CA ALA A 1 -12.01 -12.98 17.71
C ALA A 1 -11.59 -11.64 18.34
N THR A 2 -11.20 -11.59 19.63
CA THR A 2 -10.94 -10.35 20.39
C THR A 2 -9.70 -9.56 19.96
N LEU A 3 -8.62 -10.23 19.53
CA LEU A 3 -7.38 -9.53 19.17
C LEU A 3 -7.52 -8.69 17.89
N ARG A 4 -8.17 -9.24 16.84
CA ARG A 4 -8.43 -8.48 15.60
C ARG A 4 -9.25 -7.21 15.88
N LEU A 5 -10.28 -7.31 16.73
CA LEU A 5 -11.09 -6.16 17.10
C LEU A 5 -10.26 -5.10 17.86
N ARG A 6 -9.46 -5.53 18.85
CA ARG A 6 -8.56 -4.61 19.58
C ARG A 6 -7.58 -3.91 18.64
N ASN A 7 -6.98 -4.65 17.70
CA ASN A 7 -6.08 -4.06 16.71
C ASN A 7 -6.79 -3.04 15.83
N MET A 8 -8.05 -3.29 15.44
CA MET A 8 -8.84 -2.30 14.69
C MET A 8 -9.14 -1.06 15.54
N THR A 9 -9.49 -1.22 16.82
CA THR A 9 -9.72 -0.09 17.72
C THR A 9 -8.47 0.79 17.85
N GLU A 10 -7.29 0.18 18.00
CA GLU A 10 -6.00 0.90 18.06
C GLU A 10 -5.75 1.70 16.79
N VAL A 11 -5.84 1.05 15.63
CA VAL A 11 -5.60 1.69 14.32
C VAL A 11 -6.55 2.84 14.08
N LEU A 12 -7.83 2.69 14.42
CA LEU A 12 -8.83 3.76 14.25
C LEU A 12 -8.62 4.92 15.24
N SER A 13 -8.15 4.62 16.47
CA SER A 13 -7.89 5.65 17.49
C SER A 13 -6.62 6.46 17.20
N HIS A 14 -5.66 5.86 16.49
CA HIS A 14 -4.38 6.46 16.11
C HIS A 14 -4.20 6.52 14.60
N TRP A 15 -5.27 6.82 13.87
CA TRP A 15 -5.32 6.76 12.40
C TRP A 15 -4.14 7.44 11.71
N ASN A 16 -3.83 8.69 12.06
CA ASN A 16 -2.75 9.46 11.40
C ASN A 16 -1.35 8.87 11.63
N THR A 17 -1.16 8.08 12.68
CA THR A 17 0.11 7.40 12.96
C THR A 17 0.32 6.23 12.00
N TYR A 18 -0.74 5.46 11.71
CA TYR A 18 -0.67 4.27 10.87
C TYR A 18 -0.98 4.53 9.40
N VAL A 19 -1.78 5.55 9.11
CA VAL A 19 -2.20 5.95 7.76
C VAL A 19 -1.93 7.46 7.60
N PRO A 20 -0.66 7.86 7.42
CA PRO A 20 -0.28 9.27 7.33
C PRO A 20 -0.84 9.97 6.07
N ASN A 21 -1.16 9.20 5.03
CA ASN A 21 -1.82 9.71 3.84
C ASN A 21 -2.85 8.71 3.30
N GLY A 22 -4.14 9.07 3.40
CA GLY A 22 -5.25 8.24 2.94
C GLY A 22 -5.28 7.94 1.44
N ALA A 23 -4.56 8.73 0.62
CA ALA A 23 -4.45 8.47 -0.81
C ALA A 23 -3.80 7.13 -1.14
N TYR A 24 -3.02 6.56 -0.21
CA TYR A 24 -2.33 5.26 -0.37
C TYR A 24 -3.10 4.09 0.25
N LEU A 25 -4.31 4.32 0.77
CA LEU A 25 -5.16 3.24 1.25
C LEU A 25 -5.74 2.49 0.05
N THR A 26 -5.35 1.23 -0.11
CA THR A 26 -5.88 0.34 -1.15
C THR A 26 -7.01 -0.51 -0.60
N GLN A 27 -8.11 -0.64 -1.35
CA GLN A 27 -9.27 -1.47 -0.95
C GLN A 27 -8.93 -2.96 -0.86
N ARG A 28 -7.94 -3.44 -1.63
CA ARG A 28 -7.49 -4.83 -1.64
C ARG A 28 -6.00 -4.92 -1.36
N GLY A 29 -5.19 -4.53 -2.34
CA GLY A 29 -3.75 -4.49 -2.24
C GLY A 29 -3.17 -3.49 -3.23
N GLY A 30 -1.89 -3.22 -3.07
CA GLY A 30 -1.13 -2.41 -4.01
C GLY A 30 0.32 -2.35 -3.60
N THR A 31 1.15 -1.95 -4.55
CA THR A 31 2.58 -1.83 -4.39
C THR A 31 2.95 -0.38 -4.63
N PHE A 32 3.62 0.22 -3.65
CA PHE A 32 4.06 1.61 -3.70
C PHE A 32 5.57 1.64 -3.49
N LEU A 33 6.24 2.47 -4.26
CA LEU A 33 7.65 2.80 -4.06
C LEU A 33 7.77 4.28 -3.73
N PHE A 34 8.44 4.59 -2.63
CA PHE A 34 8.74 5.94 -2.21
C PHE A 34 10.26 6.14 -2.22
N ASP A 35 10.71 7.36 -2.52
CA ASP A 35 12.09 7.75 -2.29
C ASP A 35 12.36 8.04 -0.80
N SER A 36 13.61 8.38 -0.48
CA SER A 36 14.01 8.72 0.90
C SER A 36 13.34 9.97 1.46
N GLN A 37 12.76 10.82 0.60
CA GLN A 37 12.02 12.02 0.97
C GLN A 37 10.51 11.78 1.02
N GLY A 38 10.06 10.54 0.81
CA GLY A 38 8.64 10.18 0.78
C GLY A 38 7.92 10.54 -0.51
N LYS A 39 8.63 10.92 -1.59
CA LYS A 39 8.04 11.15 -2.90
C LYS A 39 7.65 9.81 -3.52
N LEU A 40 6.42 9.73 -4.05
CA LEU A 40 5.95 8.56 -4.77
C LEU A 40 6.69 8.41 -6.11
N LEU A 41 7.39 7.28 -6.30
CA LEU A 41 8.09 6.92 -7.53
C LEU A 41 7.30 5.93 -8.38
N TYR A 42 6.59 5.00 -7.74
CA TYR A 42 5.77 4.00 -8.41
C TYR A 42 4.54 3.68 -7.59
N GLN A 43 3.40 3.49 -8.27
CA GLN A 43 2.22 2.89 -7.67
C GLN A 43 1.59 1.86 -8.61
N TYR A 44 1.24 0.72 -8.04
CA TYR A 44 0.35 -0.26 -8.64
C TYR A 44 -0.78 -0.50 -7.66
N ARG A 45 -2.02 -0.21 -8.09
CA ARG A 45 -3.22 -0.51 -7.32
C ARG A 45 -3.80 -1.78 -7.89
N ASP A 46 -3.82 -2.84 -7.09
CA ASP A 46 -4.34 -4.12 -7.55
C ASP A 46 -5.86 -4.06 -7.66
N CYS A 47 -6.38 -4.37 -8.85
CA CYS A 47 -7.80 -4.61 -9.06
C CYS A 47 -8.19 -6.05 -8.70
N GLY A 48 -7.21 -6.96 -8.66
CA GLY A 48 -7.34 -8.38 -8.35
C GLY A 48 -7.18 -8.67 -6.85
N LEU A 49 -6.72 -9.89 -6.54
CA LEU A 49 -6.31 -10.29 -5.19
C LEU A 49 -4.81 -10.58 -5.09
N LEU A 50 -4.15 -10.82 -6.23
CA LEU A 50 -2.78 -11.34 -6.32
C LEU A 50 -1.87 -10.47 -7.20
N GLY A 51 -2.36 -9.34 -7.72
CA GLY A 51 -1.55 -8.44 -8.51
C GLY A 51 -0.63 -7.61 -7.62
N PHE A 52 0.63 -7.47 -8.03
CA PHE A 52 1.64 -6.68 -7.29
C PHE A 52 2.47 -5.76 -8.20
N ALA A 53 2.30 -5.84 -9.51
CA ALA A 53 2.96 -4.96 -10.47
C ALA A 53 2.17 -4.91 -11.78
N GLN A 54 2.36 -3.85 -12.55
CA GLN A 54 1.75 -3.71 -13.88
C GLN A 54 2.16 -4.84 -14.83
N ASN A 55 3.42 -5.27 -14.78
CA ASN A 55 3.92 -6.46 -15.45
C ASN A 55 4.46 -7.45 -14.41
N MET A 56 3.67 -8.46 -14.06
CA MET A 56 4.06 -9.44 -13.03
C MET A 56 5.26 -10.32 -13.43
N SER A 57 5.49 -10.55 -14.73
CA SER A 57 6.66 -11.31 -15.20
C SER A 57 7.96 -10.50 -15.12
N ARG A 58 7.86 -9.16 -15.11
CA ARG A 58 9.00 -8.23 -14.96
C ARG A 58 8.58 -7.09 -14.02
N PRO A 59 8.42 -7.35 -12.71
CA PRO A 59 7.77 -6.42 -11.80
C PRO A 59 8.52 -5.09 -11.60
N LEU A 60 9.83 -5.08 -11.89
CA LEU A 60 10.68 -3.89 -11.82
C LEU A 60 10.88 -3.21 -13.19
N SER A 61 10.09 -3.55 -14.20
CA SER A 61 10.23 -2.93 -15.54
C SER A 61 10.12 -1.42 -15.49
N PHE A 62 9.37 -0.88 -14.53
CA PHE A 62 9.20 0.57 -14.30
C PHE A 62 10.50 1.29 -13.89
N LEU A 63 11.57 0.57 -13.56
CA LEU A 63 12.89 1.16 -13.27
C LEU A 63 13.74 1.38 -14.53
N LEU A 64 13.31 0.83 -15.68
CA LEU A 64 14.05 0.88 -16.94
C LEU A 64 13.49 1.92 -17.92
N ASP A 65 12.34 2.51 -17.59
CA ASP A 65 11.71 3.63 -18.32
C ASP A 65 12.28 4.97 -17.82
#